data_AF-A0A1I4IUF6-F1
#
_entry.id   AF-A0A1I4IUF6-F1
#
_cell.length_a   1.000
_cell.length_b   1.000
_cell.length_c   1.000
_cell.angle_alpha   90.00
_cell.angle_beta   90.00
_cell.angle_gamma   90.00
#
_symmetry.space_group_name_H-M   'P 1'
#
loop_
_entity.id
_entity.type
_entity.pdbx_description
1 polymer ?
#
loop_
_entity_poly.entity_id
_entity_poly.type
_entity_poly.pdbx_seq_one_letter_code
_entity_poly.pdbx_strand_id
1 'polypeptide(L)'
;MVSRRNFIQHGLGLGAVGMLATPLIGCAARSVNGGADSAAVHTAGKPAAHATRAAKPATMLAQAPSSAGPTELAPPPDIFDAQALDLEFWLKPRVLSVTRPASGEKARILYWKDGEVIDSAYQELCHLMRDVNGKETAPIDPKLFETLWGTQAFVARYGIDHPLEILSGYRTPNSNKKLIEAGVPAARQSLHITGRAADIRIPNLNAEVLGGLVRSFRQGGVGFYYREGPRGGWIHADTGLKRTWKG
;
A
#
# COMPACT_ATOMS: atom_id res chain seq x y z
N MET A 1 -34.54 -19.98 -30.54
CA MET A 1 -35.43 -20.06 -29.36
C MET A 1 -34.52 -20.05 -28.12
N VAL A 2 -34.69 -19.22 -27.09
CA VAL A 2 -35.69 -18.19 -26.76
C VAL A 2 -34.98 -16.86 -26.45
N SER A 3 -35.63 -15.72 -26.74
CA SER A 3 -35.06 -14.38 -26.56
C SER A 3 -35.18 -13.88 -25.12
N ARG A 4 -34.17 -13.14 -24.63
CA ARG A 4 -34.24 -12.41 -23.35
C ARG A 4 -35.19 -11.20 -23.51
N ARG A 5 -36.28 -11.17 -22.75
CA ARG A 5 -37.15 -9.99 -22.59
C ARG A 5 -37.51 -9.74 -21.12
N ASN A 6 -37.41 -8.46 -20.76
CA ASN A 6 -38.22 -7.73 -19.78
C ASN A 6 -38.32 -8.25 -18.32
N PHE A 7 -37.52 -7.65 -17.45
CA PHE A 7 -37.89 -7.02 -16.17
C PHE A 7 -36.77 -5.99 -15.92
N ILE A 8 -36.99 -4.67 -15.81
CA ILE A 8 -37.65 -3.93 -14.71
C ILE A 8 -38.13 -2.56 -15.25
N GLN A 9 -39.32 -2.09 -14.84
CA GLN A 9 -39.72 -0.67 -14.89
C GLN A 9 -40.76 -0.36 -13.78
N HIS A 10 -40.89 0.94 -13.44
CA HIS A 10 -41.63 1.54 -12.29
C HIS A 10 -40.95 1.38 -10.92
N GLY A 11 -40.87 2.41 -10.05
CA GLY A 11 -41.19 3.85 -10.17
C GLY A 11 -40.58 4.60 -8.97
N LEU A 12 -39.89 5.73 -9.14
CA LEU A 12 -40.43 7.10 -9.03
C LEU A 12 -41.28 7.38 -7.76
N GLY A 13 -40.70 8.15 -6.84
CA GLY A 13 -41.38 8.80 -5.72
C GLY A 13 -40.65 10.10 -5.36
N LEU A 14 -41.31 11.24 -5.55
CA LEU A 14 -40.76 12.58 -5.35
C LEU A 14 -41.30 13.19 -4.04
N GLY A 15 -40.46 13.92 -3.29
CA GLY A 15 -40.88 14.67 -2.11
C GLY A 15 -39.86 15.74 -1.74
N ALA A 16 -40.28 16.99 -1.69
CA ALA A 16 -39.43 18.17 -1.47
C ALA A 16 -39.98 19.07 -0.35
N VAL A 17 -39.36 20.25 -0.16
CA VAL A 17 -39.59 21.27 0.90
C VAL A 17 -38.90 20.94 2.25
N GLY A 18 -38.16 21.83 2.93
CA GLY A 18 -37.66 23.18 2.57
C GLY A 18 -37.82 24.22 3.70
N MET A 19 -36.71 24.78 4.21
CA MET A 19 -36.51 26.07 4.92
C MET A 19 -35.03 26.13 5.37
N LEU A 20 -34.17 27.08 4.96
CA LEU A 20 -34.08 28.52 5.30
C LEU A 20 -33.76 28.83 6.78
N ALA A 21 -32.49 29.17 7.07
CA ALA A 21 -32.10 30.31 7.93
C ALA A 21 -30.55 30.49 8.03
N THR A 22 -30.07 31.66 7.62
CA THR A 22 -28.84 32.36 8.07
C THR A 22 -29.26 33.82 8.36
N PRO A 23 -28.41 34.73 8.91
CA PRO A 23 -27.03 34.63 9.40
C PRO A 23 -26.91 35.17 10.85
N LEU A 24 -25.70 35.57 11.32
CA LEU A 24 -25.43 36.87 11.98
C LEU A 24 -23.94 37.01 12.43
N ILE A 25 -23.27 38.05 11.95
CA ILE A 25 -22.35 39.02 12.64
C ILE A 25 -21.37 38.47 13.70
N GLY A 26 -20.04 38.58 13.55
CA GLY A 26 -19.22 39.80 13.67
C GLY A 26 -18.08 39.54 14.69
N CYS A 27 -17.01 40.33 14.88
CA CYS A 27 -16.57 41.62 14.34
C CYS A 27 -15.02 41.66 14.26
N ALA A 28 -14.49 42.75 13.71
CA ALA A 28 -13.04 42.97 13.51
C ALA A 28 -12.22 43.17 14.80
N ALA A 29 -10.90 42.97 14.68
CA ALA A 29 -9.91 43.74 15.43
C ALA A 29 -8.68 44.02 14.54
N ARG A 30 -8.20 45.27 14.55
CA ARG A 30 -7.06 45.78 13.78
C ARG A 30 -6.22 46.65 14.71
N SER A 31 -4.96 46.29 15.00
CA SER A 31 -3.94 47.21 15.51
C SER A 31 -2.54 46.62 15.24
N VAL A 32 -1.70 47.15 14.33
CA VAL A 32 -0.82 48.35 14.33
C VAL A 32 0.45 48.26 15.23
N ASN A 33 1.61 48.45 14.55
CA ASN A 33 2.88 49.12 14.97
C ASN A 33 4.11 48.37 15.56
N GLY A 34 5.29 48.90 15.18
CA GLY A 34 6.67 48.52 15.58
C GLY A 34 7.28 47.43 14.67
N GLY A 35 8.46 47.55 14.03
CA GLY A 35 9.63 48.41 14.24
C GLY A 35 10.58 47.80 15.29
N ALA A 36 11.90 47.64 15.11
CA ALA A 36 12.80 47.79 13.95
C ALA A 36 14.11 46.99 14.26
N ASP A 37 14.94 46.70 13.25
CA ASP A 37 16.35 46.23 13.38
C ASP A 37 16.60 44.93 14.20
N SER A 38 17.73 44.22 14.17
CA SER A 38 18.75 43.95 13.14
C SER A 38 19.30 42.51 13.46
N ALA A 39 20.18 41.85 12.71
CA ALA A 39 21.03 42.21 11.57
C ALA A 39 21.27 40.96 10.69
N ALA A 40 22.00 41.11 9.57
CA ALA A 40 22.57 39.99 8.81
C ALA A 40 23.99 40.33 8.38
N VAL A 41 24.96 39.46 8.66
CA VAL A 41 26.37 39.64 8.26
C VAL A 41 26.97 38.29 7.84
N HIS A 42 27.93 38.38 6.92
CA HIS A 42 28.80 37.33 6.38
C HIS A 42 28.18 36.41 5.30
N THR A 43 28.38 36.67 4.00
CA THR A 43 29.60 36.75 3.16
C THR A 43 30.25 35.41 2.82
N ALA A 44 30.17 35.01 1.54
CA ALA A 44 31.33 34.60 0.72
C ALA A 44 30.88 34.29 -0.72
N GLY A 45 31.34 35.10 -1.69
CA GLY A 45 31.16 34.82 -3.12
C GLY A 45 32.34 34.02 -3.70
N LYS A 46 32.08 33.28 -4.79
CA LYS A 46 33.13 32.64 -5.64
C LYS A 46 34.09 33.70 -6.22
N PRO A 47 35.31 33.29 -6.57
CA PRO A 47 35.61 32.93 -7.98
C PRO A 47 36.25 31.52 -8.05
N ALA A 48 36.60 30.90 -9.17
CA ALA A 48 36.28 30.93 -10.60
C ALA A 48 37.34 29.99 -11.23
N ALA A 49 37.05 29.34 -12.35
CA ALA A 49 37.95 28.31 -12.89
C ALA A 49 39.12 28.89 -13.71
N HIS A 50 40.22 28.15 -13.75
CA HIS A 50 41.21 28.22 -14.83
C HIS A 50 41.59 26.82 -15.29
N ALA A 51 41.70 26.66 -16.60
CA ALA A 51 41.98 25.39 -17.25
C ALA A 51 43.45 25.31 -17.68
N THR A 52 44.01 24.10 -17.66
CA THR A 52 45.12 23.78 -18.56
C THR A 52 45.09 22.30 -18.96
N ARG A 53 45.35 22.06 -20.24
CA ARG A 53 45.32 20.76 -20.91
C ARG A 53 46.76 20.29 -21.13
N ALA A 54 47.08 19.07 -20.71
CA ALA A 54 48.34 18.40 -21.07
C ALA A 54 48.07 16.91 -21.31
N ALA A 55 48.37 16.43 -22.52
CA ALA A 55 48.27 15.02 -22.89
C ALA A 55 49.66 14.37 -22.85
N LYS A 56 49.73 13.12 -22.39
CA LYS A 56 50.91 12.23 -22.48
C LYS A 56 50.45 10.79 -22.81
N PRO A 57 51.34 9.95 -23.35
CA PRO A 57 50.97 9.04 -24.43
C PRO A 57 50.38 7.70 -24.00
N ALA A 58 49.73 7.03 -24.94
CA ALA A 58 49.22 5.68 -24.79
C ALA A 58 50.36 4.64 -24.82
N THR A 59 50.40 3.78 -23.82
CA THR A 59 51.20 2.55 -23.83
C THR A 59 50.24 1.37 -23.98
N MET A 60 50.30 0.69 -25.13
CA MET A 60 49.60 -0.57 -25.34
C MET A 60 50.24 -1.65 -24.46
N LEU A 61 49.53 -2.12 -23.44
CA LEU A 61 49.86 -3.36 -22.74
C LEU A 61 48.88 -4.45 -23.16
N ALA A 62 49.43 -5.57 -23.65
CA ALA A 62 48.65 -6.69 -24.13
C ALA A 62 47.84 -7.32 -22.98
N GLN A 63 46.57 -7.63 -23.26
CA GLN A 63 45.72 -8.35 -22.33
C GLN A 63 46.17 -9.82 -22.24
N ALA A 64 46.76 -10.21 -21.11
CA ALA A 64 46.82 -11.61 -20.73
C ALA A 64 45.40 -12.11 -20.38
N PRO A 65 45.05 -13.39 -20.64
CA PRO A 65 43.74 -13.91 -20.29
C PRO A 65 43.58 -13.94 -18.76
N SER A 66 42.73 -13.05 -18.23
CA SER A 66 42.40 -13.06 -16.81
C SER A 66 41.74 -14.39 -16.47
N SER A 67 42.30 -15.12 -15.50
CA SER A 67 41.72 -16.35 -14.98
C SER A 67 40.28 -16.12 -14.56
N ALA A 68 39.39 -17.06 -14.89
CA ALA A 68 38.02 -17.07 -14.41
C ALA A 68 38.03 -17.06 -12.87
N GLY A 69 37.65 -15.93 -12.28
CA GLY A 69 37.34 -15.86 -10.85
C GLY A 69 36.15 -16.77 -10.52
N PRO A 70 35.96 -17.12 -9.24
CA PRO A 70 34.81 -17.93 -8.84
C PRO A 70 33.54 -17.24 -9.33
N THR A 71 32.73 -17.97 -10.09
CA THR A 71 31.42 -17.50 -10.55
C THR A 71 30.64 -17.07 -9.32
N GLU A 72 30.50 -15.76 -9.11
CA GLU A 72 29.61 -15.23 -8.10
C GLU A 72 28.23 -15.80 -8.44
N LEU A 73 27.75 -16.69 -7.57
CA LEU A 73 26.44 -17.31 -7.68
C LEU A 73 25.43 -16.19 -7.45
N ALA A 74 25.12 -15.46 -8.53
CA ALA A 74 24.02 -14.54 -8.58
C ALA A 74 22.80 -15.31 -8.03
N PRO A 75 22.14 -14.81 -6.97
CA PRO A 75 20.99 -15.50 -6.41
C PRO A 75 19.98 -15.72 -7.54
N PRO A 76 19.34 -16.92 -7.61
CA PRO A 76 18.45 -17.25 -8.71
C PRO A 76 17.46 -16.12 -9.00
N PRO A 77 17.19 -15.78 -10.27
CA PRO A 77 16.39 -14.62 -10.63
C PRO A 77 15.03 -14.67 -9.93
N ASP A 78 14.88 -13.77 -8.97
CA ASP A 78 13.72 -13.53 -8.09
C ASP A 78 13.01 -14.81 -7.60
N ILE A 79 13.41 -15.29 -6.41
CA ILE A 79 12.74 -16.38 -5.66
C ILE A 79 11.23 -16.12 -5.49
N PHE A 80 10.79 -14.87 -5.64
CA PHE A 80 9.41 -14.42 -5.53
C PHE A 80 8.84 -13.87 -6.86
N ASP A 81 9.31 -14.34 -8.03
CA ASP A 81 8.69 -13.95 -9.30
C ASP A 81 7.27 -14.52 -9.44
N ALA A 82 6.27 -13.68 -9.20
CA ALA A 82 4.87 -14.03 -9.43
C ALA A 82 4.53 -14.25 -10.91
N GLN A 83 5.39 -13.88 -11.85
CA GLN A 83 5.22 -14.21 -13.28
C GLN A 83 5.54 -15.69 -13.58
N ALA A 84 6.24 -16.40 -12.68
CA ALA A 84 6.44 -17.85 -12.75
C ALA A 84 5.22 -18.65 -12.23
N LEU A 85 4.13 -17.99 -11.85
CA LEU A 85 2.88 -18.64 -11.46
C LEU A 85 2.08 -19.04 -12.70
N ASP A 86 1.81 -20.33 -12.82
CA ASP A 86 0.94 -20.89 -13.85
C ASP A 86 -0.53 -20.46 -13.68
N LEU A 87 -1.33 -20.74 -14.72
CA LEU A 87 -2.78 -20.51 -14.69
C LEU A 87 -3.46 -21.38 -13.62
N GLU A 88 -2.93 -22.58 -13.33
CA GLU A 88 -3.46 -23.46 -12.29
C GLU A 88 -3.43 -22.80 -10.91
N PHE A 89 -2.37 -22.07 -10.58
CA PHE A 89 -2.28 -21.27 -9.36
C PHE A 89 -3.48 -20.32 -9.25
N TRP A 90 -3.70 -19.47 -10.25
CA TRP A 90 -4.72 -18.41 -10.22
C TRP A 90 -6.17 -18.90 -10.29
N LEU A 91 -6.38 -20.14 -10.77
CA LEU A 91 -7.68 -20.83 -10.78
C LEU A 91 -8.04 -21.51 -9.46
N LYS A 92 -7.12 -21.60 -8.48
CA LYS A 92 -7.41 -22.25 -7.19
C LYS A 92 -8.46 -21.47 -6.39
N PRO A 93 -9.35 -22.18 -5.65
CA PRO A 93 -10.29 -21.54 -4.72
C PRO A 93 -9.55 -20.62 -3.74
N ARG A 94 -10.02 -19.38 -3.62
CA ARG A 94 -9.30 -18.35 -2.86
C ARG A 94 -9.78 -18.34 -1.42
N VAL A 95 -8.94 -18.91 -0.56
CA VAL A 95 -9.13 -18.94 0.89
C VAL A 95 -8.15 -17.98 1.56
N LEU A 96 -8.65 -16.99 2.28
CA LEU A 96 -7.86 -16.08 3.10
C LEU A 96 -7.92 -16.51 4.57
N SER A 97 -6.78 -16.91 5.12
CA SER A 97 -6.58 -17.12 6.56
C SER A 97 -6.01 -15.84 7.17
N VAL A 98 -6.79 -15.13 7.98
CA VAL A 98 -6.43 -13.80 8.49
C VAL A 98 -6.61 -13.69 10.00
N THR A 99 -5.86 -12.76 10.60
CA THR A 99 -6.15 -12.26 11.94
C THR A 99 -6.16 -10.74 11.96
N ARG A 100 -6.91 -10.15 12.88
CA ARG A 100 -6.99 -8.71 13.10
C ARG A 100 -6.50 -8.36 14.51
N PRO A 101 -5.19 -8.12 14.72
CA PRO A 101 -4.64 -7.88 16.05
C PRO A 101 -5.29 -6.73 16.83
N ALA A 102 -5.88 -5.74 16.14
CA ALA A 102 -6.56 -4.60 16.76
C ALA A 102 -7.89 -4.95 17.44
N SER A 103 -8.52 -6.08 17.07
CA SER A 103 -9.82 -6.52 17.61
C SER A 103 -9.82 -7.96 18.13
N GLY A 104 -8.76 -8.73 17.86
CA GLY A 104 -8.62 -10.13 18.25
C GLY A 104 -9.31 -11.13 17.31
N GLU A 105 -10.04 -10.65 16.29
CA GLU A 105 -10.74 -11.51 15.33
C GLU A 105 -9.77 -12.38 14.52
N LYS A 106 -10.22 -13.59 14.19
CA LYS A 106 -9.51 -14.55 13.34
C LYS A 106 -10.53 -15.22 12.42
N ALA A 107 -10.16 -15.44 11.16
CA ALA A 107 -11.04 -16.02 10.16
C ALA A 107 -10.27 -16.83 9.13
N ARG A 108 -10.93 -17.83 8.53
CA ARG A 108 -10.43 -18.57 7.37
C ARG A 108 -11.56 -18.67 6.35
N ILE A 109 -11.57 -17.76 5.39
CA ILE A 109 -12.74 -17.47 4.54
C ILE A 109 -12.45 -17.89 3.11
N LEU A 110 -13.25 -18.81 2.58
CA LEU A 110 -13.34 -19.06 1.14
C LEU A 110 -14.22 -17.97 0.52
N TYR A 111 -13.61 -17.04 -0.23
CA TYR A 111 -14.32 -15.87 -0.78
C TYR A 111 -14.48 -15.87 -2.30
N TRP A 112 -13.78 -16.76 -3.00
CA TRP A 112 -13.91 -16.93 -4.45
C TRP A 112 -13.64 -18.39 -4.83
N LYS A 113 -14.42 -18.90 -5.78
CA LYS A 113 -14.23 -20.21 -6.40
C LYS A 113 -14.91 -20.23 -7.77
N ASP A 114 -14.45 -21.09 -8.67
CA ASP A 114 -15.16 -21.41 -9.92
C ASP A 114 -15.51 -20.20 -10.81
N GLY A 115 -14.75 -19.10 -10.69
CA GLY A 115 -14.99 -17.82 -11.39
C GLY A 115 -15.75 -16.77 -10.57
N GLU A 116 -16.44 -17.16 -9.51
CA GLU A 116 -17.40 -16.32 -8.78
C GLU A 116 -16.90 -15.89 -7.39
N VAL A 117 -17.21 -14.65 -7.01
CA VAL A 117 -17.04 -14.16 -5.63
C VAL A 117 -18.26 -14.60 -4.81
N ILE A 118 -18.01 -15.10 -3.60
CA ILE A 118 -19.06 -15.46 -2.64
C ILE A 118 -19.39 -14.20 -1.84
N ASP A 119 -20.53 -13.57 -2.11
CA ASP A 119 -20.90 -12.26 -1.56
C ASP A 119 -20.84 -12.19 -0.02
N SER A 120 -21.36 -13.19 0.69
CA SER A 120 -21.32 -13.21 2.16
C SER A 120 -19.89 -13.22 2.71
N ALA A 121 -19.01 -14.02 2.10
CA ALA A 121 -17.60 -14.10 2.43
C ALA A 121 -16.83 -12.82 2.07
N TYR A 122 -17.20 -12.15 0.97
CA TYR A 122 -16.67 -10.82 0.63
C TYR A 122 -17.07 -9.76 1.66
N GLN A 123 -18.33 -9.75 2.13
CA GLN A 123 -18.77 -8.85 3.19
C GLN A 123 -18.06 -9.13 4.53
N GLU A 124 -17.83 -10.41 4.86
CA GLU A 124 -17.04 -10.80 6.04
C GLU A 124 -15.57 -10.31 5.95
N LEU A 125 -14.94 -10.44 4.78
CA LEU A 125 -13.61 -9.88 4.53
C LEU A 125 -13.59 -8.34 4.60
N CYS A 126 -14.63 -7.66 4.10
CA CYS A 126 -14.77 -6.21 4.25
C CYS A 126 -14.90 -5.83 5.74
N HIS A 127 -15.67 -6.59 6.53
CA HIS A 127 -15.77 -6.41 7.97
C HIS A 127 -14.43 -6.62 8.69
N LEU A 128 -13.65 -7.63 8.31
CA LEU A 128 -12.29 -7.85 8.86
C LEU A 128 -11.32 -6.74 8.46
N MET A 129 -11.55 -6.09 7.32
CA MET A 129 -10.79 -4.93 6.85
C MET A 129 -11.27 -3.58 7.43
N ARG A 130 -12.35 -3.53 8.20
CA ARG A 130 -12.99 -2.29 8.67
C ARG A 130 -12.07 -1.36 9.48
N ASP A 131 -12.50 -0.12 9.67
CA ASP A 131 -11.90 0.75 10.68
C ASP A 131 -12.39 0.33 12.07
N VAL A 132 -11.53 -0.33 12.86
CA VAL A 132 -11.88 -0.78 14.22
C VAL A 132 -12.12 0.40 15.17
N ASN A 133 -11.40 1.52 14.98
CA ASN A 133 -11.51 2.72 15.80
C ASN A 133 -12.72 3.57 15.41
N GLY A 134 -12.97 3.68 14.09
CA GLY A 134 -14.14 4.35 13.52
C GLY A 134 -15.43 3.52 13.62
N LYS A 135 -15.31 2.20 13.85
CA LYS A 135 -16.40 1.21 13.84
C LYS A 135 -17.18 1.15 12.51
N GLU A 136 -16.52 1.49 11.40
CA GLU A 136 -17.13 1.63 10.08
C GLU A 136 -16.51 0.64 9.09
N THR A 137 -17.38 -0.09 8.39
CA THR A 137 -17.03 -1.02 7.31
C THR A 137 -17.32 -0.36 5.97
N ALA A 138 -16.43 -0.54 4.99
CA ALA A 138 -16.61 -0.07 3.63
C ALA A 138 -16.27 -1.19 2.64
N PRO A 139 -16.78 -1.13 1.39
CA PRO A 139 -16.34 -2.03 0.32
C PRO A 139 -14.82 -1.95 0.12
N ILE A 140 -14.19 -3.10 -0.02
CA ILE A 140 -12.76 -3.25 -0.30
C ILE A 140 -12.58 -3.67 -1.75
N ASP A 141 -11.57 -3.13 -2.43
CA ASP A 141 -11.23 -3.48 -3.81
C ASP A 141 -10.91 -4.98 -3.93
N PRO A 142 -11.65 -5.77 -4.74
CA PRO A 142 -11.39 -7.20 -4.91
C PRO A 142 -9.97 -7.52 -5.38
N LYS A 143 -9.29 -6.60 -6.09
CA LYS A 143 -7.88 -6.77 -6.49
C LYS A 143 -6.92 -6.72 -5.31
N LEU A 144 -7.29 -6.04 -4.23
CA LEU A 144 -6.53 -6.07 -2.99
C LEU A 144 -6.62 -7.47 -2.38
N PHE A 145 -7.83 -8.04 -2.27
CA PHE A 145 -8.00 -9.41 -1.77
C PHE A 145 -7.29 -10.45 -2.64
N GLU A 146 -7.33 -10.31 -3.97
CA GLU A 146 -6.53 -11.14 -4.89
C GLU A 146 -5.02 -11.05 -4.60
N THR A 147 -4.50 -9.84 -4.36
CA THR A 147 -3.09 -9.63 -4.01
C THR A 147 -2.76 -10.26 -2.65
N LEU A 148 -3.62 -10.08 -1.63
CA LEU A 148 -3.44 -10.67 -0.30
C LEU A 148 -3.46 -12.21 -0.35
N TRP A 149 -4.41 -12.77 -1.10
CA TRP A 149 -4.54 -14.21 -1.28
C TRP A 149 -3.35 -14.77 -2.07
N GLY A 150 -2.98 -14.16 -3.20
CA GLY A 150 -1.82 -14.59 -4.00
C GLY A 150 -0.54 -14.59 -3.17
N THR A 151 -0.36 -13.59 -2.32
CA THR A 151 0.74 -13.51 -1.35
C THR A 151 0.75 -14.71 -0.40
N GLN A 152 -0.37 -14.99 0.25
CA GLN A 152 -0.49 -16.11 1.21
C GLN A 152 -0.34 -17.48 0.52
N ALA A 153 -0.99 -17.68 -0.63
CA ALA A 153 -0.92 -18.91 -1.39
C ALA A 153 0.48 -19.16 -1.98
N PHE A 154 1.23 -18.10 -2.33
CA PHE A 154 2.62 -18.22 -2.76
C PHE A 154 3.51 -18.72 -1.61
N VAL A 155 3.51 -18.03 -0.46
CA VAL A 155 4.42 -18.39 0.65
C VAL A 155 4.10 -19.75 1.27
N ALA A 156 2.84 -20.20 1.19
CA ALA A 156 2.44 -21.55 1.58
C ALA A 156 3.17 -22.66 0.78
N ARG A 157 3.59 -22.40 -0.47
CA ARG A 157 4.42 -23.35 -1.27
C ARG A 157 5.80 -23.59 -0.66
N TYR A 158 6.25 -22.71 0.24
CA TYR A 158 7.53 -22.76 0.94
C TYR A 158 7.36 -23.13 2.42
N GLY A 159 6.19 -23.67 2.80
CA GLY A 159 5.90 -24.10 4.18
C GLY A 159 5.52 -22.98 5.15
N ILE A 160 5.25 -21.76 4.65
CA ILE A 160 4.82 -20.63 5.48
C ILE A 160 3.29 -20.57 5.47
N ASP A 161 2.65 -21.16 6.48
CA ASP A 161 1.18 -21.32 6.59
C ASP A 161 0.52 -20.36 7.61
N HIS A 162 1.31 -19.49 8.24
CA HIS A 162 0.83 -18.55 9.24
C HIS A 162 -0.26 -17.60 8.67
N PRO A 163 -1.34 -17.33 9.43
CA PRO A 163 -2.35 -16.36 9.02
C PRO A 163 -1.76 -14.97 8.75
N LEU A 164 -2.32 -14.30 7.74
CA LEU A 164 -1.96 -12.92 7.39
C LEU A 164 -2.55 -11.98 8.45
N GLU A 165 -1.71 -11.17 9.08
CA GLU A 165 -2.15 -10.17 10.04
C GLU A 165 -2.54 -8.89 9.31
N ILE A 166 -3.81 -8.51 9.41
CA ILE A 166 -4.32 -7.22 8.94
C ILE A 166 -4.09 -6.20 10.07
N LEU A 167 -3.15 -5.27 9.89
CA LEU A 167 -2.90 -4.21 10.86
C LEU A 167 -3.88 -3.04 10.64
N SER A 168 -4.05 -2.63 9.39
CA SER A 168 -5.03 -1.63 8.94
C SER A 168 -5.62 -2.04 7.60
N GLY A 169 -6.94 -1.88 7.42
CA GLY A 169 -7.60 -2.01 6.13
C GLY A 169 -8.20 -0.66 5.72
N TYR A 170 -9.51 -0.60 5.58
CA TYR A 170 -10.23 0.67 5.49
C TYR A 170 -9.97 1.57 6.72
N ARG A 171 -9.89 2.89 6.49
CA ARG A 171 -9.86 3.91 7.55
C ARG A 171 -10.88 4.99 7.27
N THR A 172 -11.70 5.34 8.26
CA THR A 172 -12.57 6.52 8.17
C THR A 172 -11.72 7.79 7.98
N PRO A 173 -12.26 8.84 7.34
CA PRO A 173 -11.59 10.14 7.27
C PRO A 173 -11.19 10.68 8.65
N ASN A 174 -12.02 10.42 9.67
CA ASN A 174 -11.80 10.82 11.06
C ASN A 174 -10.60 10.08 11.69
N SER A 175 -10.53 8.75 11.60
CA SER A 175 -9.37 7.99 12.11
C SER A 175 -8.09 8.34 11.37
N ASN A 176 -8.15 8.56 10.05
CA ASN A 176 -6.97 8.99 9.29
C ASN A 176 -6.51 10.39 9.71
N LYS A 177 -7.43 11.32 9.98
CA LYS A 177 -7.11 12.64 10.55
C LYS A 177 -6.45 12.53 11.93
N LYS A 178 -7.00 11.71 12.84
CA LYS A 178 -6.44 11.46 14.18
C LYS A 178 -5.01 10.91 14.13
N LEU A 179 -4.68 10.04 13.17
CA LEU A 179 -3.30 9.56 12.96
C LEU A 179 -2.35 10.72 12.60
N ILE A 180 -2.76 11.60 11.69
CA ILE A 180 -1.98 12.79 11.31
C ILE A 180 -1.78 13.74 12.50
N GLU A 181 -2.84 13.98 13.28
CA GLU A 181 -2.80 14.81 14.49
C GLU A 181 -1.91 14.22 15.59
N ALA A 182 -1.83 12.88 15.67
CA ALA A 182 -0.92 12.16 16.56
C ALA A 182 0.52 12.04 16.02
N GLY A 183 0.85 12.70 14.89
CA GLY A 183 2.19 12.67 14.28
C GLY A 183 2.55 11.36 13.57
N VAL A 184 1.58 10.44 13.36
CA VAL A 184 1.81 9.20 12.63
C VAL A 184 1.78 9.48 11.12
N PRO A 185 2.79 9.06 10.33
CA PRO A 185 2.82 9.28 8.89
C PRO A 185 1.59 8.71 8.16
N ALA A 186 0.69 9.58 7.71
CA ALA A 186 -0.50 9.22 6.94
C ALA A 186 -0.84 10.32 5.91
N ALA A 187 -1.19 9.89 4.70
CA ALA A 187 -1.60 10.82 3.64
C ALA A 187 -3.04 11.32 3.86
N ARG A 188 -3.32 12.60 3.56
CA ARG A 188 -4.68 13.16 3.57
C ARG A 188 -5.61 12.52 2.53
N GLN A 189 -5.04 11.99 1.45
CA GLN A 189 -5.72 11.26 0.36
C GLN A 189 -5.23 9.80 0.36
N SER A 190 -5.26 9.14 1.53
CA SER A 190 -4.78 7.76 1.66
C SER A 190 -5.75 6.76 1.01
N LEU A 191 -5.21 5.77 0.31
CA LEU A 191 -6.00 4.69 -0.31
C LEU A 191 -6.71 3.79 0.71
N HIS A 192 -6.34 3.84 2.00
CA HIS A 192 -7.15 3.24 3.07
C HIS A 192 -8.54 3.88 3.18
N ILE A 193 -8.68 5.18 2.89
CA ILE A 193 -9.96 5.90 2.96
C ILE A 193 -10.90 5.47 1.81
N THR A 194 -10.35 4.87 0.75
CA THR A 194 -11.12 4.38 -0.40
C THR A 194 -11.20 2.86 -0.48
N GLY A 195 -10.86 2.12 0.59
CA GLY A 195 -10.90 0.65 0.60
C GLY A 195 -9.90 -0.03 -0.34
N ARG A 196 -8.80 0.67 -0.70
CA ARG A 196 -7.83 0.26 -1.73
C ARG A 196 -6.42 -0.01 -1.20
N ALA A 197 -6.25 -0.08 0.13
CA ALA A 197 -4.99 -0.41 0.75
C ALA A 197 -5.13 -1.20 2.05
N ALA A 198 -4.10 -2.01 2.34
CA ALA A 198 -3.95 -2.78 3.56
C ALA A 198 -2.53 -2.61 4.12
N ASP A 199 -2.40 -2.41 5.42
CA ASP A 199 -1.14 -2.58 6.15
C ASP A 199 -1.13 -4.00 6.70
N ILE A 200 -0.18 -4.83 6.26
CA ILE A 200 -0.17 -6.29 6.49
C ILE A 200 1.20 -6.82 6.90
N ARG A 201 1.21 -7.93 7.63
CA ARG A 201 2.39 -8.80 7.76
C ARG A 201 2.00 -10.27 7.80
N ILE A 202 3.00 -11.14 7.65
CA ILE A 202 2.89 -12.56 7.98
C ILE A 202 3.91 -12.80 9.11
N PRO A 203 3.53 -13.46 10.22
CA PRO A 203 4.46 -13.78 11.31
C PRO A 203 5.73 -14.45 10.79
N ASN A 204 6.88 -14.15 11.40
CA ASN A 204 8.19 -14.68 11.03
C ASN A 204 8.68 -14.40 9.58
N LEU A 205 7.94 -13.62 8.77
CA LEU A 205 8.36 -13.22 7.42
C LEU A 205 8.84 -11.76 7.41
N ASN A 206 10.07 -11.53 6.95
CA ASN A 206 10.64 -10.18 6.82
C ASN A 206 9.78 -9.33 5.84
N ALA A 207 9.50 -8.09 6.22
CA ALA A 207 8.79 -7.11 5.40
C ALA A 207 9.45 -6.86 4.03
N GLU A 208 10.78 -7.03 3.91
CA GLU A 208 11.48 -6.95 2.62
C GLU A 208 11.08 -8.07 1.67
N VAL A 209 10.98 -9.30 2.20
CA VAL A 209 10.58 -10.48 1.44
C VAL A 209 9.10 -10.39 1.07
N LEU A 210 8.25 -10.09 2.06
CA LEU A 210 6.81 -9.93 1.86
C LEU A 210 6.49 -8.80 0.87
N GLY A 211 7.15 -7.65 0.97
CA GLY A 211 6.97 -6.54 0.05
C GLY A 211 7.61 -6.76 -1.32
N GLY A 212 8.69 -7.53 -1.40
CA GLY A 212 9.27 -8.01 -2.66
C GLY A 212 8.26 -8.84 -3.46
N LEU A 213 7.64 -9.82 -2.81
CA LEU A 213 6.56 -10.65 -3.37
C LEU A 213 5.32 -9.82 -3.74
N VAL A 214 4.81 -8.95 -2.86
CA VAL A 214 3.64 -8.12 -3.19
C VAL A 214 3.93 -7.21 -4.39
N ARG A 215 5.15 -6.70 -4.52
CA ARG A 215 5.61 -5.89 -5.65
C ARG A 215 5.70 -6.70 -6.94
N SER A 216 6.06 -7.99 -6.90
CA SER A 216 6.20 -8.82 -8.11
C SER A 216 4.86 -9.13 -8.80
N PHE A 217 3.74 -9.10 -8.06
CA PHE A 217 2.39 -9.12 -8.67
C PHE A 217 2.07 -7.88 -9.52
N ARG A 218 2.81 -6.77 -9.33
CA ARG A 218 2.67 -5.51 -10.10
C ARG A 218 1.24 -4.93 -10.10
N GLN A 219 0.42 -5.17 -9.07
CA GLN A 219 -0.98 -4.71 -8.98
C GLN A 219 -1.17 -3.30 -8.40
N GLY A 220 -0.13 -2.71 -7.79
CA GLY A 220 -0.17 -1.33 -7.28
C GLY A 220 1.07 -0.96 -6.45
N GLY A 221 0.90 -0.12 -5.44
CA GLY A 221 1.99 0.42 -4.61
C GLY A 221 2.37 -0.46 -3.42
N VAL A 222 3.65 -0.41 -3.03
CA VAL A 222 4.18 -1.12 -1.85
C VAL A 222 5.02 -0.20 -0.95
N GLY A 223 4.60 -0.01 0.29
CA GLY A 223 5.35 0.71 1.32
C GLY A 223 6.02 -0.25 2.31
N PHE A 224 7.25 0.03 2.72
CA PHE A 224 8.00 -0.81 3.67
C PHE A 224 8.15 -0.09 5.01
N TYR A 225 7.70 -0.74 6.09
CA TYR A 225 7.70 -0.18 7.45
C TYR A 225 8.47 -1.11 8.39
N TYR A 226 9.75 -0.80 8.57
CA TYR A 226 10.68 -1.60 9.37
C TYR A 226 10.47 -1.35 10.86
N ARG A 227 10.33 -2.43 11.65
CA ARG A 227 10.39 -2.37 13.12
C ARG A 227 11.14 -3.57 13.68
N GLU A 228 11.92 -3.30 14.71
CA GLU A 228 12.61 -4.32 15.49
C GLU A 228 11.66 -5.01 16.48
N GLY A 229 12.08 -6.18 16.97
CA GLY A 229 11.38 -6.97 17.98
C GLY A 229 10.50 -8.10 17.43
N PRO A 230 9.88 -8.91 18.32
CA PRO A 230 9.35 -10.24 17.99
C PRO A 230 8.21 -10.27 16.95
N ARG A 231 7.55 -9.14 16.71
CA ARG A 231 6.45 -9.02 15.76
C ARG A 231 6.87 -8.42 14.41
N GLY A 232 8.12 -8.01 14.27
CA GLY A 232 8.70 -7.41 13.07
C GLY A 232 8.01 -6.14 12.55
N GLY A 233 8.49 -5.71 11.39
CA GLY A 233 7.86 -4.68 10.57
C GLY A 233 6.59 -5.17 9.85
N TRP A 234 6.12 -4.35 8.93
CA TRP A 234 4.99 -4.67 8.04
C TRP A 234 5.19 -3.99 6.68
N ILE A 235 4.29 -4.31 5.75
CA ILE A 235 4.19 -3.58 4.49
C ILE A 235 2.83 -2.91 4.35
N HIS A 236 2.78 -1.84 3.58
CA HIS A 236 1.57 -1.31 3.00
C HIS A 236 1.44 -1.87 1.58
N ALA A 237 0.28 -2.41 1.24
CA ALA A 237 -0.07 -2.86 -0.10
C ALA A 237 -1.29 -2.08 -0.60
N ASP A 238 -1.20 -1.47 -1.79
CA ASP A 238 -2.30 -0.72 -2.40
C ASP A 238 -2.60 -1.14 -3.86
N THR A 239 -3.79 -0.83 -4.37
CA THR A 239 -4.20 -1.08 -5.77
C THR A 239 -4.06 0.16 -6.66
N GLY A 240 -3.22 1.11 -6.25
CA GLY A 240 -3.00 2.41 -6.89
C GLY A 240 -1.90 2.40 -7.94
N LEU A 241 -1.14 3.50 -8.03
CA LEU A 241 0.02 3.60 -8.92
C LEU A 241 1.14 2.67 -8.46
N LYS A 242 1.77 1.97 -9.40
CA LYS A 242 2.93 1.10 -9.15
C LYS A 242 4.12 1.94 -8.69
N ARG A 243 4.41 1.91 -7.39
CA ARG A 243 5.44 2.72 -6.72
C ARG A 243 5.93 2.01 -5.46
N THR A 244 7.13 2.34 -5.02
CA THR A 244 7.70 1.82 -3.77
C THR A 244 8.23 2.94 -2.89
N TRP A 245 8.04 2.85 -1.57
CA TRP A 245 8.59 3.80 -0.60
C TRP A 245 8.97 3.11 0.71
N LYS A 246 9.84 3.75 1.48
CA LYS A 246 10.09 3.43 2.90
C LYS A 246 9.36 4.48 3.73
N GLY A 247 8.75 4.08 4.84
CA GLY A 247 7.98 4.97 5.74
C GLY A 247 8.38 4.85 7.20
#